data_AF-A0A519W0V3-F1
#
_entry.id   AF-A0A519W0V3-F1
#
_cell.length_a   1.000
_cell.length_b   1.000
_cell.length_c   1.000
_cell.angle_alpha   90.00
_cell.angle_beta   90.00
_cell.angle_gamma   90.00
#
_symmetry.space_group_name_H-M   'P 1'
#
loop_
_entity.id
_entity.type
_entity.pdbx_description
1 polymer ?
#
loop_
_entity_poly.entity_id
_entity_poly.type
_entity_poly.pdbx_seq_one_letter_code
_entity_poly.pdbx_strand_id
1 'polypeptide(L)'
;MNIIITISITAFIVLYAGLFKAKKALLPLTVVGLLTALGFTAAAWNGNAVHFGMMQTDNFALAFSGVCIIGTLLIFLLTQNYFHSKSDNIAEYYTLILFALAGMIMM
;
A
#
# COMPACT_ATOMS: atom_id res chain seq x y z
N MET A 1 -12.89 -4.96 1.33
CA MET A 1 -12.46 -4.50 2.68
C MET A 1 -11.03 -4.91 3.05
N ASN A 2 -10.64 -6.18 2.87
CA ASN A 2 -9.34 -6.71 3.32
C ASN A 2 -8.12 -5.95 2.74
N ILE A 3 -8.22 -5.44 1.51
CA ILE A 3 -7.16 -4.70 0.83
C ILE A 3 -6.81 -3.41 1.59
N ILE A 4 -7.83 -2.63 1.94
CA ILE A 4 -7.68 -1.34 2.65
C ILE A 4 -7.09 -1.57 4.03
N ILE A 5 -7.61 -2.55 4.77
CA ILE A 5 -7.10 -2.92 6.10
C ILE A 5 -5.62 -3.28 6.02
N THR A 6 -5.23 -4.09 5.03
CA THR A 6 -3.84 -4.51 4.84
C THR A 6 -2.91 -3.33 4.56
N ILE A 7 -3.33 -2.40 3.70
CA ILE A 7 -2.53 -1.21 3.34
C ILE A 7 -2.41 -0.25 4.51
N SER A 8 -3.50 0.02 5.24
CA SER A 8 -3.48 0.89 6.42
C SER A 8 -2.60 0.31 7.53
N ILE A 9 -2.68 -0.99 7.80
CA ILE A 9 -1.80 -1.65 8.77
C ILE A 9 -0.34 -1.54 8.31
N THR A 10 -0.06 -1.82 7.03
CA THR A 10 1.30 -1.67 6.48
C THR A 10 1.82 -0.25 6.66
N ALA A 11 1.00 0.77 6.39
CA ALA A 11 1.35 2.18 6.57
C ALA A 11 1.74 2.50 8.02
N PHE A 12 0.97 2.01 8.99
CA PHE A 12 1.31 2.17 10.41
C PHE A 12 2.61 1.46 10.78
N ILE A 13 2.83 0.23 10.34
CA ILE A 13 4.07 -0.51 10.66
C ILE A 13 5.29 0.22 10.06
N VAL A 14 5.17 0.74 8.83
CA VAL A 14 6.22 1.49 8.14
C VAL A 14 6.53 2.80 8.88
N LEU A 15 5.51 3.51 9.37
CA LEU A 15 5.68 4.70 10.19
C LEU A 15 6.43 4.41 11.49
N TYR A 16 6.02 3.37 12.22
CA TYR A 16 6.67 2.96 13.46
C TYR A 16 8.11 2.47 13.22
N ALA A 17 8.35 1.70 12.15
CA ALA A 17 9.70 1.29 11.76
C ALA A 17 10.61 2.50 11.45
N GLY A 18 10.02 3.59 10.95
CA GLY A 18 10.65 4.89 10.78
C GLY A 18 11.13 5.52 12.08
N LEU A 19 10.25 5.55 13.08
CA LEU A 19 10.54 6.07 14.44
C LEU A 19 11.71 5.31 15.09
N PHE A 20 11.81 4.00 14.90
CA PHE A 20 12.91 3.17 15.41
C PHE A 20 14.20 3.24 14.56
N LYS A 21 14.28 4.16 13.58
CA LYS A 21 15.43 4.33 12.67
C LYS A 21 15.82 3.05 11.90
N ALA A 22 14.90 2.10 11.71
CA ALA A 22 15.13 0.86 10.98
C ALA A 22 15.11 1.08 9.44
N LYS A 23 15.90 2.02 8.93
CA LYS A 23 15.85 2.52 7.55
C LYS A 23 16.04 1.41 6.49
N LYS A 24 16.82 0.37 6.79
CA LYS A 24 17.03 -0.79 5.90
C LYS A 24 15.81 -1.73 5.80
N ALA A 25 14.92 -1.73 6.79
CA ALA A 25 13.75 -2.60 6.84
C ALA A 25 12.50 -1.97 6.23
N LEU A 26 12.48 -0.65 5.98
CA LEU A 26 11.31 0.06 5.46
C LEU A 26 10.86 -0.46 4.09
N LEU A 27 11.80 -0.63 3.17
CA LEU A 27 11.52 -1.04 1.80
C LEU A 27 11.05 -2.50 1.67
N PRO A 28 11.71 -3.51 2.29
CA PRO A 28 11.18 -4.86 2.25
C PRO A 28 9.81 -4.96 2.93
N LEU A 29 9.56 -4.17 3.98
CA LEU A 29 8.27 -4.14 4.65
C LEU A 29 7.16 -3.55 3.77
N THR A 30 7.39 -2.43 3.09
CA THR A 30 6.41 -1.84 2.16
C THR A 30 6.11 -2.79 1.00
N VAL A 31 7.13 -3.42 0.42
CA VAL A 31 6.97 -4.36 -0.69
C VAL A 31 6.17 -5.59 -0.26
N VAL A 32 6.44 -6.17 0.90
CA VAL A 32 5.66 -7.29 1.44
C VAL A 32 4.20 -6.87 1.65
N GLY A 33 3.95 -5.69 2.23
CA GLY A 33 2.59 -5.18 2.40
C GLY A 33 1.85 -4.99 1.06
N LEU A 34 2.50 -4.42 0.06
CA LEU A 34 1.92 -4.24 -1.28
C LEU A 34 1.64 -5.58 -1.97
N LEU A 35 2.56 -6.54 -1.87
CA LEU A 35 2.36 -7.88 -2.45
C LEU A 35 1.20 -8.63 -1.76
N THR A 36 1.08 -8.52 -0.43
CA THR A 36 -0.05 -9.13 0.30
C THR A 36 -1.38 -8.49 -0.09
N ALA A 37 -1.42 -7.16 -0.26
CA ALA A 37 -2.60 -6.45 -0.74
C ALA A 37 -2.98 -6.88 -2.18
N LEU A 38 -1.99 -7.08 -3.06
CA LEU A 38 -2.19 -7.59 -4.42
C LEU A 38 -2.68 -9.05 -4.41
N GLY A 39 -2.18 -9.88 -3.50
CA GLY A 39 -2.72 -11.23 -3.28
C GLY A 39 -4.20 -11.21 -2.88
N PHE A 40 -4.59 -10.26 -2.01
CA PHE A 40 -5.99 -10.08 -1.62
C PHE A 40 -6.87 -9.52 -2.75
N THR A 41 -6.37 -8.63 -3.60
CA THR A 41 -7.15 -8.17 -4.78
C THR A 41 -7.40 -9.33 -5.75
N ALA A 42 -6.40 -10.18 -5.99
CA ALA A 42 -6.56 -11.37 -6.84
C ALA A 42 -7.50 -12.42 -6.24
N ALA A 43 -7.41 -12.66 -4.92
CA ALA A 43 -8.28 -13.61 -4.22
C ALA A 43 -9.74 -13.13 -4.13
N ALA A 44 -9.97 -11.82 -4.12
CA ALA A 44 -11.31 -11.22 -4.11
C ALA A 44 -11.96 -11.16 -5.50
N TRP A 45 -11.26 -11.59 -6.55
CA TRP A 45 -11.76 -11.59 -7.92
C TRP A 45 -13.05 -12.43 -8.05
N ASN A 46 -14.07 -11.91 -8.74
CA ASN A 46 -15.44 -12.45 -8.80
C ASN A 46 -16.24 -12.46 -7.48
N GLY A 47 -15.70 -11.89 -6.40
CA GLY A 47 -16.46 -11.64 -5.18
C GLY A 47 -17.22 -10.33 -5.29
N ASN A 48 -18.53 -10.37 -5.54
CA ASN A 48 -19.36 -9.17 -5.45
C ASN A 48 -19.75 -8.95 -3.98
N ALA A 49 -18.97 -8.12 -3.29
CA ALA A 49 -19.20 -7.78 -1.90
C ALA A 49 -19.58 -6.30 -1.77
N VAL A 50 -20.73 -6.06 -1.13
CA VAL A 50 -21.14 -4.73 -0.68
C VAL A 50 -20.82 -4.61 0.79
N HIS A 51 -19.92 -3.69 1.12
CA HIS A 51 -19.53 -3.39 2.49
C HIS A 51 -20.33 -2.19 3.00
N PHE A 52 -21.06 -2.40 4.09
CA PHE A 52 -21.82 -1.38 4.83
C PHE A 52 -22.82 -0.56 3.99
N GLY A 53 -23.19 -1.03 2.80
CA GLY A 53 -24.08 -0.30 1.87
C GLY A 53 -23.47 0.98 1.27
N MET A 54 -22.19 1.26 1.55
CA MET A 54 -21.50 2.49 1.12
C MET A 54 -20.32 2.21 0.18
N MET A 55 -19.80 0.98 0.18
CA MET A 55 -18.67 0.57 -0.65
C MET A 55 -19.03 -0.71 -1.39
N GLN A 56 -19.06 -0.62 -2.71
CA GLN A 56 -19.22 -1.78 -3.58
C GLN A 56 -17.85 -2.16 -4.14
N THR A 57 -17.42 -3.39 -3.87
CA THR A 57 -16.21 -3.96 -4.46
C THR A 57 -16.64 -4.89 -5.59
N ASP A 58 -16.64 -4.36 -6.81
CA ASP A 58 -16.84 -5.11 -8.04
C ASP A 58 -15.50 -5.39 -8.75
N ASN A 59 -15.55 -6.15 -9.84
CA ASN A 59 -14.34 -6.50 -10.59
C ASN A 59 -13.63 -5.26 -11.17
N PHE A 60 -14.36 -4.16 -11.45
CA PHE A 60 -13.77 -2.90 -11.90
C PHE A 60 -12.98 -2.22 -10.78
N ALA A 61 -13.57 -2.05 -9.60
CA ALA A 61 -12.90 -1.50 -8.43
C ALA A 61 -11.68 -2.33 -8.02
N LEU A 62 -11.77 -3.66 -8.11
CA LEU A 62 -10.64 -4.57 -7.87
C LEU A 62 -9.52 -4.39 -8.89
N ALA A 63 -9.84 -4.28 -10.18
CA ALA A 63 -8.86 -4.05 -11.24
C ALA A 63 -8.19 -2.68 -11.07
N PHE A 64 -8.95 -1.63 -10.79
CA PHE A 64 -8.45 -0.28 -10.52
C PHE A 64 -7.50 -0.27 -9.31
N SER A 65 -7.92 -0.88 -8.20
CA SER A 65 -7.09 -1.06 -7.00
C SER A 65 -5.79 -1.80 -7.31
N GLY A 66 -5.85 -2.87 -8.12
CA GLY A 66 -4.69 -3.63 -8.56
C GLY A 66 -3.68 -2.77 -9.33
N VAL A 67 -4.16 -1.96 -10.28
CA VAL A 67 -3.30 -1.04 -11.06
C VAL A 67 -2.65 0.00 -10.14
N CYS A 68 -3.41 0.58 -9.20
CA CYS A 68 -2.86 1.53 -8.23
C CYS A 68 -1.76 0.89 -7.35
N ILE A 69 -1.99 -0.32 -6.84
CA ILE A 69 -1.01 -1.06 -6.02
C ILE A 69 0.27 -1.32 -6.82
N ILE A 70 0.15 -1.78 -8.08
CA ILE A 70 1.29 -2.03 -8.97
C ILE A 70 2.04 -0.72 -9.25
N GLY A 71 1.32 0.36 -9.54
CA GLY A 71 1.91 1.69 -9.76
C GLY A 71 2.70 2.17 -8.55
N THR A 72 2.15 2.02 -7.35
CA THR A 72 2.85 2.35 -6.10
C THR A 72 4.08 1.45 -5.87
N LEU A 73 4.00 0.16 -6.18
CA LEU A 73 5.13 -0.76 -6.10
C LEU A 73 6.28 -0.33 -7.04
N LEU A 74 5.95 0.06 -8.27
CA LEU A 74 6.94 0.60 -9.22
C LEU A 74 7.57 1.90 -8.73
N ILE A 75 6.77 2.81 -8.14
CA ILE A 75 7.28 4.05 -7.53
C ILE A 75 8.31 3.71 -6.43
N PHE A 76 8.02 2.74 -5.56
CA PHE A 76 8.96 2.36 -4.50
C PHE A 76 10.25 1.74 -5.05
N LEU A 77 10.16 0.87 -6.06
CA LEU A 77 11.33 0.28 -6.70
C LEU A 77 12.22 1.35 -7.37
N LEU A 78 11.61 2.30 -8.08
CA LEU A 78 12.35 3.38 -8.74
C LEU A 78 13.03 4.31 -7.72
N THR A 79 12.37 4.57 -6.59
CA THR A 79 12.84 5.55 -5.61
C THR A 79 13.84 4.97 -4.60
N GLN A 80 14.09 3.65 -4.62
CA GLN A 80 15.07 2.97 -3.75
C GLN A 80 16.47 3.58 -3.82
N ASN A 81 16.95 3.90 -5.03
CA ASN A 81 18.26 4.53 -5.22
C ASN A 81 18.25 6.02 -4.88
N TYR A 82 17.10 6.68 -4.94
CA TYR A 82 16.98 8.12 -4.73
C TYR A 82 17.03 8.47 -3.22
N PHE A 83 16.39 7.66 -2.39
CA PHE A 83 16.30 7.92 -0.94
C PHE A 83 17.58 7.56 -0.16
N HIS A 84 18.46 6.71 -0.70
CA HIS A 84 19.72 6.34 -0.05
C HIS A 84 20.67 7.55 0.14
N SER A 85 20.50 8.62 -0.65
CA SER A 85 21.47 9.73 -0.71
C SER A 85 21.01 11.04 -0.05
N LYS A 86 19.75 11.20 0.40
CA LYS A 86 19.27 12.58 0.70
C LYS A 86 18.18 12.82 1.76
N SER A 87 17.78 11.92 2.65
CA SER A 87 16.80 12.35 3.68
C SER A 87 16.81 11.62 5.02
N ASP A 88 16.58 12.39 6.08
CA ASP A 88 16.44 11.86 7.44
C ASP A 88 15.08 11.21 7.70
N ASN A 89 14.03 11.61 6.95
CA ASN A 89 12.63 11.22 7.18
C ASN A 89 12.04 10.32 6.07
N ILE A 90 12.79 9.35 5.56
CA ILE A 90 12.35 8.43 4.47
C ILE A 90 11.04 7.71 4.83
N ALA A 91 10.85 7.34 6.09
CA ALA A 91 9.66 6.61 6.53
C ALA A 91 8.37 7.44 6.46
N GLU A 92 8.44 8.75 6.68
CA GLU A 92 7.27 9.64 6.59
C GLU A 92 6.76 9.68 5.14
N TYR A 93 7.67 9.82 4.17
CA TYR A 93 7.33 9.76 2.75
C TYR A 93 6.68 8.43 2.37
N TYR A 94 7.24 7.31 2.85
CA TYR A 94 6.71 5.98 2.56
C TYR A 94 5.29 5.82 3.13
N THR A 95 5.09 6.31 4.34
CA THR A 95 3.79 6.29 5.03
C THR A 95 2.76 7.14 4.29
N LEU A 96 3.12 8.35 3.87
CA LEU A 96 2.23 9.24 3.10
C LEU A 96 1.81 8.61 1.77
N ILE A 97 2.73 7.97 1.05
CA ILE A 97 2.41 7.26 -0.21
C ILE A 97 1.43 6.11 0.04
N LEU A 98 1.63 5.33 1.11
CA LEU A 98 0.72 4.23 1.46
C LEU A 98 -0.66 4.72 1.90
N PHE A 99 -0.75 5.82 2.65
CA PHE A 99 -2.03 6.42 3.01
C PHE A 99 -2.75 7.01 1.79
N ALA A 100 -2.02 7.62 0.86
CA ALA A 100 -2.59 8.08 -0.41
C ALA A 100 -3.13 6.90 -1.25
N LEU A 101 -2.42 5.77 -1.28
CA LEU A 101 -2.91 4.53 -1.89
C LEU A 101 -4.20 4.04 -1.23
N ALA A 102 -4.28 4.04 0.10
CA ALA A 102 -5.51 3.67 0.80
C ALA A 102 -6.70 4.58 0.42
N GLY A 103 -6.45 5.89 0.27
CA GLY A 103 -7.43 6.84 -0.26
C GLY A 103 -7.88 6.52 -1.67
N MET A 104 -6.95 6.26 -2.59
CA MET A 104 -7.26 5.91 -3.98
C MET A 104 -8.11 4.64 -4.10
N ILE A 105 -7.91 3.65 -3.23
CA ILE A 105 -8.68 2.39 -3.24
C ILE A 105 -10.12 2.60 -2.72
N MET A 106 -10.37 3.67 -1.97
CA MET A 106 -11.72 4.02 -1.50
C MET A 106 -12.54 4.82 -2.51
N MET A 107 -11.91 5.38 -3.55
CA MET A 107 -12.60 6.12 -4.63
C MET A 107 -13.27 5.15 -5.59
#